data_AF-A0A1V6FTX4-F1
#
_entry.id   AF-A0A1V6FTX4-F1
#
_cell.length_a   1.000
_cell.length_b   1.000
_cell.length_c   1.000
_cell.angle_alpha   90.00
_cell.angle_beta   90.00
_cell.angle_gamma   90.00
#
_symmetry.space_group_name_H-M   'P 1'
#
loop_
_entity.id
_entity.type
_entity.pdbx_description
1 polymer ?
#
loop_
_entity_poly.entity_id
_entity_poly.type
_entity_poly.pdbx_seq_one_letter_code
_entity_poly.pdbx_strand_id
1 'polypeptide(L)'
;MKEAFNNVIDSVFYGLGKTNYMLFQSLIINTVFYGIMFVLYVTGIYSPSLIKIALMFAGGTALDSVLTYFIFVWMLKKKKKEYNVLA
;
A
#
# COMPACT_ATOMS: atom_id res chain seq x y z
N MET A 1 7.94 -2.17 -14.75
CA MET A 1 8.69 -2.97 -13.75
C MET A 1 8.05 -2.97 -12.35
N LYS A 2 7.48 -1.85 -11.88
CA LYS A 2 6.77 -1.70 -10.59
C LYS A 2 5.61 -2.68 -10.37
N GLU A 3 4.81 -2.90 -11.41
CA GLU A 3 3.65 -3.79 -11.34
C GLU A 3 4.02 -5.26 -11.19
N ALA A 4 5.22 -5.68 -11.59
CA ALA A 4 5.59 -7.09 -11.52
C ALA A 4 5.74 -7.55 -10.06
N PHE A 5 6.33 -6.74 -9.19
CA PHE A 5 6.58 -7.14 -7.80
C PHE A 5 5.32 -7.08 -6.94
N ASN A 6 4.53 -6.00 -7.07
CA ASN A 6 3.22 -5.91 -6.39
C ASN A 6 2.25 -6.98 -6.91
N ASN A 7 2.13 -7.20 -8.24
CA ASN A 7 1.24 -8.25 -8.76
C ASN A 7 1.66 -9.66 -8.31
N VAL A 8 2.95 -9.95 -8.22
CA VAL A 8 3.42 -11.26 -7.73
C VAL A 8 3.03 -11.45 -6.26
N ILE A 9 3.22 -10.43 -5.42
CA ILE A 9 2.83 -10.47 -4.01
C ILE A 9 1.31 -10.57 -3.85
N ASP A 10 0.56 -9.81 -4.64
CA ASP A 10 -0.90 -9.83 -4.66
C ASP A 10 -1.43 -11.18 -5.13
N SER A 11 -0.79 -11.80 -6.14
CA SER A 11 -1.11 -13.16 -6.59
C SER A 11 -0.84 -14.20 -5.49
N VAL A 12 0.22 -14.01 -4.69
CA VAL A 12 0.51 -14.84 -3.52
C VAL A 12 -0.54 -14.65 -2.42
N PHE A 13 -0.99 -13.42 -2.16
CA PHE A 13 -2.08 -13.15 -1.23
C PHE A 13 -3.41 -13.74 -1.70
N TYR A 14 -3.70 -13.66 -3.01
CA TYR A 14 -4.84 -14.30 -3.65
C TYR A 14 -4.78 -15.83 -3.48
N GLY A 15 -3.64 -16.46 -3.78
CA GLY A 15 -3.44 -17.90 -3.64
C GLY A 15 -3.50 -18.41 -2.20
N LEU A 16 -3.24 -17.54 -1.21
CA LEU A 16 -3.35 -17.85 0.23
C LEU A 16 -4.73 -17.48 0.82
N GLY A 17 -5.67 -16.98 0.03
CA GLY A 17 -7.00 -16.55 0.49
C GLY A 17 -7.00 -15.32 1.39
N LYS A 18 -5.93 -14.51 1.36
CA LYS A 18 -5.72 -13.35 2.24
C LYS A 18 -5.91 -12.02 1.51
N THR A 19 -6.89 -11.96 0.64
CA THR A 19 -7.32 -10.75 -0.11
C THR A 19 -7.69 -9.58 0.80
N ASN A 20 -8.05 -9.84 2.06
CA ASN A 20 -8.29 -8.80 3.06
C ASN A 20 -7.09 -7.85 3.26
N TYR A 21 -5.85 -8.32 3.09
CA TYR A 21 -4.68 -7.44 3.20
C TYR A 21 -4.55 -6.48 2.01
N MET A 22 -4.93 -6.93 0.81
CA MET A 22 -4.94 -6.09 -0.40
C MET A 22 -6.05 -5.03 -0.33
N LEU A 23 -7.23 -5.42 0.17
CA LEU A 23 -8.32 -4.49 0.43
C LEU A 23 -7.92 -3.44 1.47
N PHE A 24 -7.26 -3.87 2.55
CA PHE A 24 -6.80 -2.94 3.59
C PHE A 24 -5.72 -1.99 3.08
N GLN A 25 -4.78 -2.47 2.27
CA GLN A 25 -3.75 -1.64 1.65
C GLN A 25 -4.35 -0.56 0.74
N SER A 26 -5.21 -0.96 -0.19
CA SER A 26 -5.85 -0.03 -1.14
C SER A 26 -6.78 0.97 -0.43
N LEU A 27 -7.53 0.51 0.57
CA LEU A 27 -8.39 1.37 1.38
C LEU A 27 -7.57 2.39 2.18
N ILE A 28 -6.45 2.00 2.78
CA ILE A 28 -5.57 2.91 3.52
C ILE A 28 -4.97 3.96 2.59
N ILE A 29 -4.39 3.55 1.46
CA ILE A 29 -3.77 4.52 0.54
C ILE A 29 -4.84 5.51 0.03
N ASN A 30 -6.00 5.02 -0.42
CA ASN A 30 -7.04 5.87 -0.96
C ASN A 30 -7.71 6.76 0.12
N THR A 31 -7.93 6.24 1.32
CA THR A 31 -8.65 6.99 2.36
C THR A 31 -7.71 7.88 3.17
N VAL A 32 -6.52 7.38 3.55
CA VAL A 32 -5.59 8.12 4.39
C VAL A 32 -4.76 9.08 3.54
N PHE A 33 -4.04 8.60 2.52
CA PHE A 33 -3.14 9.47 1.77
C PHE A 33 -3.90 10.48 0.92
N TYR A 34 -4.82 10.02 0.07
CA TYR A 34 -5.60 10.93 -0.77
C TYR A 34 -6.65 11.71 0.05
N GLY A 35 -7.20 11.15 1.12
CA GLY A 35 -8.11 11.87 2.01
C GLY A 35 -7.43 12.99 2.80
N ILE A 36 -6.21 12.79 3.33
CA ILE A 36 -5.44 13.86 3.98
C ILE A 36 -5.12 14.97 2.98
N MET A 37 -4.71 14.62 1.76
CA MET A 37 -4.47 15.61 0.71
C MET A 37 -5.74 16.38 0.32
N PHE A 38 -6.90 15.73 0.34
CA PHE A 38 -8.19 16.39 0.12
C PHE A 38 -8.53 17.36 1.25
N VAL A 39 -8.32 16.98 2.51
CA VAL A 39 -8.53 17.90 3.65
C VAL A 39 -7.59 19.10 3.56
N LEU A 40 -6.30 18.88 3.23
CA LEU A 40 -5.31 19.95 3.01
C LEU A 40 -5.69 20.89 1.86
N TYR A 41 -6.36 20.37 0.84
CA TYR A 41 -6.92 21.16 -0.26
C TYR A 41 -8.07 22.05 0.24
N VAL A 42 -9.02 21.46 0.99
CA VAL A 42 -10.18 22.18 1.54
C VAL A 42 -9.77 23.26 2.54
N THR A 43 -8.71 23.05 3.33
CA THR A 43 -8.19 24.05 4.27
C THR A 43 -7.36 25.16 3.60
N GLY A 44 -7.21 25.14 2.27
CA GLY A 44 -6.46 26.15 1.51
C GLY A 44 -4.94 26.10 1.67
N ILE A 45 -4.41 25.13 2.42
CA ILE A 45 -2.97 24.90 2.62
C ILE A 45 -2.36 24.34 1.34
N TYR A 46 -3.13 23.55 0.59
CA TYR A 46 -2.70 22.93 -0.65
C TYR A 46 -3.44 23.51 -1.86
N SER A 47 -2.73 24.27 -2.70
CA SER A 47 -3.23 24.70 -4.01
C SER A 47 -2.81 23.68 -5.08
N PRO A 48 -3.75 22.99 -5.74
CA PRO A 48 -3.45 21.96 -6.72
C PRO A 48 -3.00 22.60 -8.02
N SER A 49 -1.72 22.44 -8.36
CA SER A 49 -1.18 22.73 -9.69
C SER A 49 -0.80 21.40 -10.37
N LEU A 50 -0.63 21.43 -11.69
CA LEU A 50 -0.30 20.22 -12.46
C LEU A 50 0.92 19.46 -11.90
N ILE A 51 1.95 20.20 -11.47
CA ILE A 51 3.16 19.63 -10.85
C ILE A 51 2.86 19.00 -9.49
N LYS A 52 2.05 19.66 -8.65
CA LYS A 52 1.74 19.13 -7.32
C LYS A 52 0.82 17.92 -7.39
N ILE A 53 -0.08 17.87 -8.37
CA ILE A 53 -0.89 16.70 -8.67
C ILE A 53 0.00 15.55 -9.13
N ALA A 54 0.97 15.80 -10.02
CA ALA A 54 1.95 14.79 -10.42
C ALA A 54 2.77 14.27 -9.22
N LEU A 55 3.17 15.15 -8.30
CA LEU A 55 3.83 14.77 -7.05
C LEU A 55 2.93 13.96 -6.12
N MET A 56 1.63 14.27 -6.03
CA MET A 56 0.66 13.44 -5.28
C MET A 56 0.56 12.04 -5.86
N PHE A 57 0.46 11.90 -7.17
CA PHE A 57 0.42 10.59 -7.82
C PHE A 57 1.73 9.84 -7.60
N ALA A 58 2.88 10.49 -7.79
CA ALA A 58 4.17 9.89 -7.52
C ALA A 58 4.32 9.44 -6.06
N GLY A 59 3.91 10.28 -5.10
CA GLY A 59 3.94 9.99 -3.67
C GLY A 59 2.97 8.89 -3.26
N GLY A 60 1.72 8.93 -3.71
CA GLY A 60 0.72 7.91 -3.44
C GLY A 60 1.15 6.54 -3.97
N THR A 61 1.70 6.52 -5.19
CA THR A 61 2.21 5.26 -5.76
C THR A 61 3.50 4.81 -5.05
N ALA A 62 4.34 5.70 -4.53
CA ALA A 62 5.53 5.32 -3.77
C ALA A 62 5.14 4.71 -2.41
N LEU A 63 4.20 5.33 -1.71
CA LEU A 63 3.67 4.83 -0.44
C LEU A 63 2.99 3.49 -0.59
N ASP A 64 2.21 3.29 -1.65
CA ASP A 64 1.58 2.01 -1.95
C ASP A 64 2.60 0.86 -2.01
N SER A 65 3.70 1.05 -2.76
CA SER A 65 4.76 0.03 -2.86
C SER A 65 5.50 -0.21 -1.55
N VAL A 66 5.73 0.83 -0.75
CA VAL A 66 6.33 0.68 0.59
C VAL A 66 5.41 -0.13 1.50
N LEU A 67 4.10 0.13 1.43
CA LEU A 67 3.10 -0.57 2.22
C LEU A 67 3.00 -2.05 1.81
N THR A 68 2.96 -2.36 0.51
CA THR A 68 3.00 -3.75 0.02
C THR A 68 4.23 -4.48 0.55
N TYR A 69 5.40 -3.85 0.43
CA TYR A 69 6.65 -4.44 0.88
C TYR A 69 6.65 -4.72 2.39
N PHE A 70 6.13 -3.78 3.18
CA PHE A 70 6.02 -3.94 4.63
C PHE A 70 5.09 -5.10 5.01
N ILE A 71 3.89 -5.17 4.40
CA ILE A 71 2.93 -6.26 4.63
C ILE A 71 3.54 -7.60 4.22
N PHE A 72 4.27 -7.65 3.11
CA PHE A 72 4.95 -8.84 2.63
C PHE A 72 6.03 -9.34 3.61
N VAL A 73 6.90 -8.46 4.09
CA VAL A 73 7.92 -8.81 5.11
C VAL A 73 7.27 -9.27 6.41
N TRP A 74 6.18 -8.62 6.83
CA TRP A 74 5.44 -9.02 8.03
C TRP A 74 4.80 -10.41 7.87
N MET A 75 4.23 -10.70 6.70
CA MET A 75 3.69 -12.03 6.38
C MET A 75 4.79 -13.11 6.45
N LEU A 76 5.96 -12.86 5.85
CA LEU A 76 7.08 -13.81 5.87
C LEU A 76 7.57 -14.09 7.31
N LYS A 77 7.66 -13.06 8.16
CA LYS A 77 8.01 -13.24 9.58
C LYS A 77 6.98 -14.08 10.33
N LYS A 78 5.69 -13.88 10.04
CA LYS A 78 4.60 -14.66 10.66
C LYS A 78 4.65 -16.13 10.26
N LYS A 79 4.84 -16.42 8.97
CA LYS A 79 5.00 -17.81 8.48
C LYS A 79 6.22 -18.52 9.06
N LYS A 80 7.36 -17.82 9.20
CA LYS A 80 8.56 -18.37 9.84
C LYS A 80 8.31 -18.77 11.30
N LYS A 81 7.56 -17.96 12.03
CA LYS A 81 7.22 -18.25 13.44
C LYS A 81 6.28 -19.44 13.57
N GLU A 82 5.31 -19.59 12.66
CA GLU A 82 4.37 -20.72 12.64
C GLU A 82 5.09 -22.05 12.35
N TYR A 83 6.05 -22.06 11.42
CA TYR A 83 6.88 -23.25 11.15
C TYR A 83 7.76 -23.67 12.33
N ASN A 84 8.36 -22.70 13.05
CA ASN A 84 9.20 -22.97 14.22
C ASN A 84 8.43 -23.46 15.46
N VAL A 85 7.11 -23.37 15.48
CA VAL A 85 6.27 -23.85 16.59
C VAL A 85 5.76 -25.28 16.31
N LEU A 86 5.86 -25.74 15.06
CA LEU A 86 5.47 -27.08 14.62
C LEU A 86 6.65 -28.06 14.46
N ALA A 87 7.89 -27.60 14.69
CA ALA A 87 9.13 -28.36 14.66
C ALA A 87 9.69 -28.53 16.08
#